data_AF-W1YVZ3-F1
#
_entry.id   AF-W1YVZ3-F1
#
_cell.length_a   1.000
_cell.length_b   1.000
_cell.length_c   1.000
_cell.angle_alpha   90.00
_cell.angle_beta   90.00
_cell.angle_gamma   90.00
#
_symmetry.space_group_name_H-M   'P 1'
#
loop_
_entity.id
_entity.type
_entity.pdbx_description
1 polymer ?
#
loop_
_entity_poly.entity_id
_entity_poly.type
_entity_poly.pdbx_seq_one_letter_code
_entity_poly.pdbx_strand_id
1 'polypeptide(L)'
;TDVEGVYSTDPRVAKEAFKLEEVTYGEMLEMARLGAGVMQPRAVEMGFRYGVPIHVRSTFSDNTGTIIREDYTVEANKHVITGVADDT
;
A
#
# COMPACT_ATOMS: atom_id res chain seq x y z
N THR A 1 5.26 1.73 11.80
CA THR A 1 3.96 2.37 12.04
C THR A 1 3.15 1.45 12.93
N ASP A 2 1.94 1.80 13.31
CA ASP A 2 1.00 0.89 13.99
C ASP A 2 0.30 -0.07 13.02
N VAL A 3 0.22 0.28 11.74
CA VAL A 3 -0.32 -0.59 10.68
C VAL A 3 0.68 -1.65 10.19
N GLU A 4 0.18 -2.83 9.83
CA GLU A 4 1.02 -3.94 9.36
C GLU A 4 1.50 -3.79 7.91
N GLY A 5 0.84 -2.98 7.11
CA GLY A 5 1.06 -2.84 5.68
C GLY A 5 -0.12 -2.12 5.03
N VAL A 6 -0.16 -2.14 3.71
CA VAL A 6 -1.29 -1.63 2.92
C VAL A 6 -2.21 -2.80 2.60
N TYR A 7 -3.51 -2.62 2.84
CA TYR A 7 -4.53 -3.63 2.57
C TYR A 7 -5.32 -3.25 1.31
N SER A 8 -5.91 -4.25 0.65
CA SER A 8 -6.78 -4.08 -0.51
C SER A 8 -8.01 -3.21 -0.21
N THR A 9 -8.50 -3.19 1.02
CA THR A 9 -9.53 -2.26 1.51
C THR A 9 -9.46 -2.20 3.04
N ASP A 10 -10.32 -1.43 3.71
CA ASP A 10 -10.35 -1.36 5.17
C ASP A 10 -10.80 -2.72 5.77
N PRO A 11 -9.92 -3.44 6.50
CA PRO A 11 -10.25 -4.74 7.10
C PRO A 11 -11.33 -4.65 8.19
N ARG A 12 -11.63 -3.44 8.70
CA ARG A 12 -12.73 -3.20 9.65
C ARG A 12 -14.08 -3.20 8.94
N VAL A 13 -14.10 -2.92 7.64
CA VAL A 13 -15.31 -2.86 6.80
C VAL A 13 -15.52 -4.19 6.06
N ALA A 14 -14.48 -4.73 5.43
CA ALA A 14 -14.53 -6.01 4.72
C ALA A 14 -13.53 -7.01 5.32
N LYS A 15 -14.04 -8.14 5.82
CA LYS A 15 -13.22 -9.15 6.50
C LYS A 15 -12.31 -9.93 5.54
N GLU A 16 -12.66 -9.91 4.26
CA GLU A 16 -11.93 -10.53 3.16
C GLU A 16 -10.76 -9.65 2.68
N ALA A 17 -10.59 -8.46 3.27
CA ALA A 17 -9.45 -7.60 2.98
C ALA A 17 -8.14 -8.35 3.25
N PHE A 18 -7.30 -8.41 2.23
CA PHE A 18 -5.98 -9.01 2.31
C PHE A 18 -4.89 -7.94 2.23
N LYS A 19 -3.76 -8.20 2.89
CA LYS A 19 -2.58 -7.35 2.85
C LYS A 19 -1.87 -7.51 1.51
N LEU A 20 -1.51 -6.40 0.89
CA LEU A 20 -0.71 -6.38 -0.32
C LEU A 20 0.75 -6.65 0.04
N GLU A 21 1.42 -7.55 -0.68
CA GLU A 21 2.87 -7.71 -0.54
C GLU A 21 3.62 -6.58 -1.23
N GLU A 22 3.12 -6.18 -2.40
CA GLU A 22 3.67 -5.12 -3.23
C GLU A 22 2.54 -4.25 -3.78
N VAL A 23 2.85 -2.99 -4.03
CA VAL A 23 1.97 -2.03 -4.70
C VAL A 23 2.82 -1.04 -5.48
N THR A 24 2.35 -0.59 -6.64
CA THR A 24 3.10 0.39 -7.42
C THR A 24 2.99 1.79 -6.80
N TYR A 25 3.93 2.69 -7.11
CA TYR A 25 3.83 4.08 -6.67
C TYR A 25 2.52 4.73 -7.15
N GLY A 26 2.10 4.46 -8.39
CA GLY A 26 0.87 5.02 -8.96
C GLY A 26 -0.38 4.56 -8.21
N GLU A 27 -0.51 3.26 -7.96
CA GLU A 27 -1.66 2.71 -7.22
C GLU A 27 -1.70 3.24 -5.79
N MET A 28 -0.57 3.23 -5.08
CA MET A 28 -0.53 3.74 -3.71
C MET A 28 -0.80 5.24 -3.67
N LEU A 29 -0.35 6.01 -4.66
CA LEU A 29 -0.61 7.45 -4.72
C LEU A 29 -2.10 7.73 -4.89
N GLU A 30 -2.78 7.02 -5.78
CA GLU A 30 -4.22 7.17 -5.98
C GLU A 30 -5.01 6.70 -4.75
N MET A 31 -4.67 5.54 -4.18
CA MET A 31 -5.29 5.06 -2.93
C MET A 31 -5.14 6.07 -1.79
N ALA A 32 -3.93 6.63 -1.59
CA ALA A 32 -3.67 7.61 -0.54
C ALA A 32 -4.44 8.92 -0.75
N ARG A 33 -4.64 9.34 -2.01
CA ARG A 33 -5.44 10.53 -2.34
C ARG A 33 -6.94 10.32 -2.12
N LEU A 34 -7.41 9.08 -2.24
CA LEU A 34 -8.82 8.68 -2.14
C LEU A 34 -9.23 8.23 -0.72
N GLY A 35 -8.39 8.44 0.30
CA GLY A 35 -8.76 8.17 1.69
C GLY A 35 -8.04 6.99 2.35
N ALA A 36 -7.14 6.29 1.65
CA ALA A 36 -6.33 5.26 2.29
C ALA A 36 -5.34 5.89 3.29
N GLY A 37 -5.70 5.92 4.57
CA GLY A 37 -4.99 6.62 5.65
C GLY A 37 -3.64 6.03 6.08
N VAL A 38 -2.95 5.27 5.22
CA VAL A 38 -1.67 4.62 5.54
C VAL A 38 -0.47 5.48 5.16
N MET A 39 -0.52 6.16 4.01
CA MET A 39 0.61 6.92 3.46
C MET A 39 0.20 8.35 3.13
N GLN A 40 1.08 9.30 3.40
CA GLN A 40 0.94 10.67 2.87
C GLN A 40 1.29 10.66 1.37
N PRO A 41 0.41 11.16 0.48
CA PRO A 41 0.64 11.15 -0.98
C PRO A 41 2.01 11.72 -1.38
N ARG A 42 2.41 12.83 -0.75
CA ARG A 42 3.70 13.49 -1.00
C ARG A 42 4.90 12.59 -0.73
N ALA A 43 4.83 11.69 0.26
CA ALA A 43 5.92 10.76 0.54
C ALA A 43 6.05 9.72 -0.57
N VAL A 44 4.92 9.22 -1.09
CA VAL A 44 4.90 8.28 -2.23
C VAL A 44 5.46 8.95 -3.49
N GLU A 45 5.09 10.20 -3.76
CA GLU A 45 5.63 10.97 -4.89
C GLU A 45 7.15 11.15 -4.82
N MET A 46 7.71 11.32 -3.61
CA MET A 46 9.17 11.41 -3.43
C MET A 46 9.85 10.05 -3.67
N GLY A 47 9.25 8.95 -3.20
CA GLY A 47 9.72 7.59 -3.49
C GLY A 47 9.80 7.34 -4.99
N PHE A 48 8.73 7.67 -5.72
CA PHE A 48 8.69 7.60 -7.18
C PHE A 48 9.77 8.48 -7.83
N ARG A 49 9.82 9.76 -7.48
CA ARG A 49 10.73 10.75 -8.10
C ARG A 49 12.20 10.35 -8.02
N TYR A 50 12.60 9.71 -6.92
CA TYR A 50 14.00 9.35 -6.68
C TYR A 50 14.27 7.84 -6.84
N GLY A 51 13.27 7.06 -7.25
CA GLY A 51 13.41 5.61 -7.40
C GLY A 51 13.76 4.91 -6.09
N VAL A 52 13.22 5.40 -4.96
CA VAL A 52 13.45 4.85 -3.62
C VAL A 52 12.23 4.05 -3.17
N PRO A 53 12.31 2.71 -3.16
CA PRO A 53 11.21 1.87 -2.65
C PRO A 53 10.90 2.18 -1.19
N ILE A 54 9.61 2.17 -0.85
CA ILE A 54 9.15 2.46 0.51
C ILE A 54 8.62 1.17 1.14
N HIS A 55 9.09 0.86 2.34
CA HIS A 55 8.66 -0.34 3.07
C HIS A 55 7.72 0.03 4.21
N VAL A 56 6.44 -0.28 4.07
CA VAL A 56 5.42 -0.05 5.10
C VAL A 56 5.37 -1.26 6.02
N ARG A 57 5.72 -1.07 7.30
CA ARG A 57 5.76 -2.14 8.32
C ARG A 57 5.29 -1.64 9.69
N SER A 58 4.74 -2.57 10.46
CA SER A 58 4.42 -2.32 11.87
C SER A 58 5.69 -2.30 12.71
N THR A 59 5.72 -1.48 13.75
CA THR A 59 6.72 -1.53 14.83
C THR A 59 6.36 -2.54 15.92
N PHE A 60 5.15 -3.12 15.86
CA PHE A 60 4.63 -4.06 16.84
C PHE A 60 4.72 -5.53 16.37
N SER A 61 5.16 -5.78 15.13
CA SER A 61 5.36 -7.13 14.60
C SER A 61 6.54 -7.19 13.63
N ASP A 62 7.14 -8.37 13.51
CA ASP A 62 8.23 -8.63 12.55
C ASP A 62 7.71 -8.98 11.14
N ASN A 63 6.41 -8.80 10.89
CA ASN A 63 5.79 -9.09 9.61
C ASN A 63 6.47 -8.33 8.47
N THR A 64 6.49 -8.95 7.29
CA THR A 64 7.14 -8.42 6.09
C THR A 64 6.49 -7.15 5.55
N GLY A 65 5.24 -6.85 5.91
CA GLY A 65 4.53 -5.65 5.48
C GLY A 65 4.28 -5.54 3.98
N THR A 66 4.35 -4.32 3.43
CA THR A 66 4.08 -4.02 2.01
C THR A 66 5.19 -3.14 1.43
N ILE A 67 5.66 -3.44 0.23
CA ILE A 67 6.66 -2.63 -0.47
C ILE A 67 6.00 -1.82 -1.60
N ILE A 68 6.17 -0.50 -1.55
CA ILE A 68 5.75 0.43 -2.61
C ILE A 68 6.94 0.66 -3.54
N ARG A 69 6.79 0.39 -4.85
CA ARG A 69 7.89 0.45 -5.84
C ARG A 69 7.39 0.75 -7.27
N GLU A 70 8.28 0.77 -8.26
CA GLU A 70 7.93 1.13 -9.65
C GLU A 70 7.05 0.06 -10.31
N ASP A 71 7.43 -1.20 -10.18
CA ASP A 71 6.74 -2.34 -10.78
C ASP A 71 6.78 -3.55 -9.85
N TYR A 72 5.85 -4.48 -10.05
CA TYR A 72 5.79 -5.73 -9.31
C TYR A 72 7.01 -6.59 -9.62
N THR A 73 7.58 -7.22 -8.60
CA THR A 73 8.68 -8.19 -8.79
C THR A 73 8.17 -9.61 -9.04
N VAL A 74 6.93 -9.88 -8.63
CA VAL A 74 6.27 -11.18 -8.80
C VAL A 74 4.92 -10.97 -9.48
N GLU A 75 4.71 -11.64 -10.61
CA GLU A 75 3.50 -11.44 -11.44
C GLU A 75 2.21 -11.86 -10.72
N ALA A 76 2.29 -12.84 -9.81
CA ALA A 76 1.15 -13.24 -8.96
C ALA A 76 0.66 -12.13 -8.00
N ASN A 77 1.50 -11.13 -7.69
CA ASN A 77 1.11 -9.99 -6.85
C ASN A 77 0.31 -8.94 -7.63
N LYS A 78 0.27 -9.04 -8.95
CA LYS A 78 -0.49 -8.14 -9.82
C LYS A 78 -1.95 -8.58 -9.88
N HIS A 79 -2.81 -7.74 -9.32
CA HIS A 79 -4.26 -7.93 -9.37
C HIS A 79 -4.86 -7.03 -10.46
N VAL A 80 -5.99 -7.43 -11.06
CA VAL A 80 -6.72 -6.53 -11.99
C VAL A 80 -7.24 -5.30 -11.26
N ILE A 81 -7.62 -5.47 -9.98
CA ILE A 81 -8.01 -4.42 -9.06
C ILE A 81 -7.13 -4.55 -7.83
N THR A 82 -6.34 -3.52 -7.55
CA THR A 82 -5.36 -3.53 -6.45
C THR A 82 -6.01 -3.21 -5.11
N GLY A 83 -6.98 -2.28 -5.09
CA GLY A 83 -7.73 -1.98 -3.87
C GLY A 83 -8.87 -1.00 -4.05
N VAL A 84 -9.63 -0.82 -2.96
CA VAL A 84 -10.75 0.11 -2.81
C VAL A 84 -10.46 0.99 -1.60
N ALA A 85 -10.43 2.31 -1.82
CA ALA A 85 -10.33 3.32 -0.79
C ALA A 85 -11.65 4.08 -0.69
N ASP A 86 -12.00 4.49 0.53
CA ASP A 86 -13.16 5.32 0.83
C ASP A 86 -12.72 6.40 1.83
N ASP A 87 -13.28 7.59 1.71
CA ASP A 87 -13.04 8.75 2.57
C ASP A 87 -14.40 9.23 3.09
N THR A 88 -14.80 8.74 4.26
CA THR A 88 -16.07 9.08 4.93
C THR A 88 -15.88 9.55 6.37
#